data_AF-A0A428PRA1-F1
#
_entry.id   AF-A0A428PRA1-F1
#
_cell.length_a   1.000
_cell.length_b   1.000
_cell.length_c   1.000
_cell.angle_alpha   90.00
_cell.angle_beta   90.00
_cell.angle_gamma   90.00
#
_symmetry.space_group_name_H-M   'P 1'
#
loop_
_entity.id
_entity.type
_entity.pdbx_description
1 polymer ?
#
loop_
_entity_poly.entity_id
_entity_poly.type
_entity_poly.pdbx_seq_one_letter_code
_entity_poly.pdbx_strand_id
1 'polypeptide(L)'
;MDMASASRLILTAMKLVERAGQCHHLQYDEAGWNNLVHTPLLDAVFNNEDPNETQLIHFSPCMTASVSSRFHYFPIPATKVDYVLYLDAGAEDTLWSSRQFGTTMTLAGVFQIIAGLRRLRRWSVEVFWPRYKKHVLHLHEVTQVESGSR
;
A
#
# COMPACT_ATOMS: atom_id res chain seq x y z
N MET A 1 10.29 -12.73 11.30
CA MET A 1 11.41 -12.58 10.36
C MET A 1 12.65 -13.18 11.00
N ASP A 2 13.19 -14.25 10.42
CA ASP A 2 14.45 -14.82 10.90
C ASP A 2 15.65 -13.97 10.44
N MET A 3 16.82 -14.22 11.03
CA MET A 3 18.05 -13.47 10.72
C MET A 3 18.53 -13.66 9.28
N ALA A 4 18.19 -14.78 8.65
CA ALA A 4 18.57 -15.08 7.27
C ALA A 4 17.77 -14.22 6.28
N SER A 5 16.47 -14.06 6.53
CA SER A 5 15.55 -13.23 5.77
C SER A 5 15.90 -11.74 5.90
N ALA A 6 16.23 -11.30 7.11
CA ALA A 6 16.72 -9.93 7.35
C ALA A 6 18.03 -9.66 6.59
N SER A 7 18.97 -10.61 6.61
CA SER A 7 20.25 -10.49 5.90
C SER A 7 20.07 -10.44 4.37
N ARG A 8 19.14 -11.24 3.83
CA ARG A 8 18.81 -11.23 2.39
C ARG A 8 18.20 -9.90 1.95
N LEU A 9 17.25 -9.37 2.72
CA LEU A 9 16.65 -8.06 2.42
C LEU A 9 17.69 -6.93 2.43
N ILE A 10 18.65 -6.96 3.34
CA ILE A 10 19.77 -6.00 3.35
C ILE A 10 20.60 -6.12 2.07
N LEU A 11 20.95 -7.34 1.64
CA LEU A 11 21.70 -7.56 0.40
C LEU A 11 20.91 -7.09 -0.83
N THR A 12 19.60 -7.34 -0.86
CA THR A 12 18.72 -6.86 -1.94
C THR A 12 18.64 -5.34 -1.96
N ALA A 13 18.49 -4.70 -0.79
CA ALA A 13 18.49 -3.24 -0.68
C ALA A 13 19.81 -2.63 -1.19
N MET A 14 20.96 -3.22 -0.84
CA MET A 14 22.26 -2.75 -1.33
C MET A 14 22.35 -2.83 -2.88
N LYS A 15 21.91 -3.94 -3.47
CA LYS A 15 21.87 -4.10 -4.93
C LYS A 15 20.96 -3.07 -5.60
N LEU A 16 19.79 -2.81 -5.02
CA LEU A 16 18.84 -1.82 -5.53
C LEU A 16 19.42 -0.40 -5.51
N VAL A 17 20.12 -0.03 -4.44
CA VAL A 17 20.81 1.26 -4.33
C VAL A 17 21.88 1.42 -5.40
N GLU A 18 22.69 0.38 -5.64
CA GLU A 18 23.69 0.40 -6.71
C GLU A 18 23.03 0.57 -8.09
N ARG A 19 21.96 -0.18 -8.37
CA ARG A 19 21.21 -0.09 -9.63
C ARG A 19 20.55 1.27 -9.82
N ALA A 20 19.99 1.86 -8.78
CA ALA A 20 19.45 3.21 -8.82
C ALA A 20 20.54 4.25 -9.13
N GLY A 21 21.73 4.10 -8.53
CA GLY A 21 22.88 4.94 -8.85
C GLY A 21 23.30 4.84 -10.32
N GLN A 22 23.32 3.64 -10.88
CA GLN A 22 23.61 3.41 -12.31
C GLN A 22 22.54 4.03 -13.22
N CYS A 23 21.26 3.81 -12.92
CA CYS A 23 20.16 4.37 -13.70
C CYS A 23 20.21 5.90 -13.71
N HIS A 24 20.53 6.51 -12.57
CA HIS A 24 20.72 7.95 -12.47
C HIS A 24 21.94 8.44 -13.26
N HIS A 25 23.10 7.81 -13.07
CA HIS A 25 24.33 8.23 -13.73
C HIS A 25 24.26 8.11 -15.26
N LEU A 26 23.67 7.02 -15.75
CA LEU A 26 23.53 6.73 -17.17
C LEU A 26 22.25 7.31 -17.79
N GLN A 27 21.45 8.06 -17.02
CA GLN A 27 20.22 8.73 -17.47
C GLN A 27 19.20 7.77 -18.10
N TYR A 28 18.95 6.64 -17.43
CA TYR A 28 17.95 5.68 -17.87
C TYR A 28 16.56 6.30 -17.80
N ASP A 29 15.72 5.96 -18.77
CA ASP A 29 14.33 6.37 -18.82
C ASP A 29 13.46 5.60 -17.81
N GLU A 30 12.20 6.01 -17.68
CA GLU A 30 11.22 5.40 -16.79
C GLU A 30 11.11 3.88 -16.98
N ALA A 31 11.18 3.39 -18.22
CA ALA A 31 11.19 1.96 -18.51
C ALA A 31 12.44 1.26 -17.93
N GLY A 32 13.60 1.88 -18.04
CA GLY A 32 14.83 1.42 -17.40
C GLY A 32 14.71 1.34 -15.87
N TRP A 33 14.19 2.39 -15.24
CA TRP A 33 13.96 2.43 -13.79
C TRP A 33 12.96 1.38 -13.33
N ASN A 34 11.85 1.23 -14.06
CA ASN A 34 10.85 0.23 -13.78
C ASN A 34 11.43 -1.19 -13.82
N ASN A 35 12.27 -1.51 -14.81
CA ASN A 35 12.86 -2.84 -14.95
C ASN A 35 13.98 -3.14 -13.95
N LEU A 36 14.86 -2.17 -13.67
CA LEU A 36 16.08 -2.41 -12.91
C LEU A 36 15.96 -2.11 -11.42
N VAL A 37 14.96 -1.32 -11.02
CA VAL A 37 14.82 -0.85 -9.64
C VAL A 37 13.42 -1.14 -9.11
N HIS A 38 12.36 -0.66 -9.77
CA HIS A 38 11.02 -0.70 -9.18
C HIS A 38 10.41 -2.11 -9.17
N THR A 39 10.46 -2.84 -10.29
CA THR A 39 9.98 -4.23 -10.32
C THR A 39 10.76 -5.11 -9.33
N PRO A 40 12.10 -5.11 -9.28
CA PRO A 40 12.84 -5.92 -8.31
C PRO A 40 12.63 -5.49 -6.85
N LEU A 41 12.35 -4.20 -6.58
CA LEU A 41 11.97 -3.74 -5.25
C LEU A 41 10.60 -4.30 -4.83
N LEU A 42 9.60 -4.19 -5.70
CA LEU A 42 8.26 -4.70 -5.43
C LEU A 42 8.28 -6.22 -5.27
N ASP A 43 9.06 -6.91 -6.10
CA ASP A 43 9.28 -8.36 -6.00
C ASP A 43 9.88 -8.74 -4.64
N ALA A 44 10.94 -8.05 -4.21
CA ALA A 44 11.58 -8.31 -2.92
C ALA A 44 10.70 -8.01 -1.69
N VAL A 45 9.73 -7.10 -1.84
CA VAL A 45 8.80 -6.72 -0.76
C VAL A 45 7.61 -7.66 -0.70
N PHE A 46 7.02 -7.96 -1.85
CA PHE A 46 5.78 -8.72 -1.92
C PHE A 46 6.09 -10.19 -2.00
N ASN A 47 6.88 -10.65 -2.98
CA ASN A 47 7.13 -12.07 -3.24
C ASN A 47 8.18 -12.63 -2.27
N ASN A 48 7.72 -13.03 -1.09
CA ASN A 48 8.56 -13.72 -0.12
C ASN A 48 8.81 -15.16 -0.59
N GLU A 49 10.03 -15.66 -0.45
CA GLU A 49 10.38 -17.04 -0.87
C GLU A 49 9.82 -18.12 0.07
N ASP A 50 9.11 -17.76 1.14
CA ASP A 50 8.47 -18.75 2.01
C ASP A 50 7.18 -19.26 1.36
N PRO A 51 7.18 -20.49 0.78
CA PRO A 51 6.01 -21.05 0.15
C PRO A 51 4.84 -21.29 1.12
N ASN A 52 5.06 -21.16 2.43
CA ASN A 52 4.03 -21.35 3.45
C ASN A 52 3.39 -20.03 3.93
N GLU A 53 3.94 -18.86 3.54
CA GLU A 53 3.35 -17.58 3.91
C GLU A 53 2.25 -17.23 2.89
N THR A 54 1.01 -17.10 3.37
CA THR A 54 -0.11 -16.70 2.52
C THR A 54 0.06 -15.23 2.13
N GLN A 55 0.56 -15.03 0.92
CA GLN A 55 0.80 -13.70 0.41
C GLN A 55 -0.50 -13.07 -0.07
N LEU A 56 -1.07 -12.19 0.74
CA LEU A 56 -2.36 -11.55 0.47
C LEU A 56 -2.27 -10.37 -0.49
N ILE A 57 -1.08 -9.78 -0.66
CA ILE A 57 -0.85 -8.59 -1.51
C ILE A 57 0.05 -8.99 -2.67
N HIS A 58 -0.43 -8.73 -3.88
CA HIS A 58 0.31 -8.91 -5.12
C HIS A 58 0.43 -7.58 -5.86
N PHE A 59 1.33 -7.56 -6.85
CA PHE A 59 1.47 -6.44 -7.75
C PHE A 59 1.54 -6.91 -9.19
N SER A 60 1.19 -6.03 -10.12
CA SER A 60 1.40 -6.24 -11.55
C SER A 60 1.90 -4.96 -12.21
N PRO A 61 2.94 -5.03 -13.07
CA PRO A 61 3.34 -3.90 -13.90
C PRO A 61 2.23 -3.60 -14.92
N CYS A 62 1.91 -2.34 -15.10
CA CYS A 62 0.76 -1.85 -15.85
C CYS A 62 1.08 -0.58 -16.66
N MET A 63 2.32 -0.38 -17.08
CA MET A 63 2.88 0.86 -17.69
C MET A 63 2.07 1.52 -18.84
N THR A 64 1.12 0.80 -19.44
CA THR A 64 0.25 1.30 -20.51
C THR A 64 -1.19 1.57 -20.07
N ALA A 65 -1.55 1.15 -18.85
CA ALA A 65 -2.88 1.27 -18.29
C ALA A 65 -3.16 2.73 -17.91
N SER A 66 -4.31 3.21 -18.34
CA SER A 66 -4.85 4.51 -17.92
C SER A 66 -5.86 4.30 -16.80
N VAL A 67 -5.85 5.18 -15.80
CA VAL A 67 -6.89 5.18 -14.77
C VAL A 67 -8.21 5.56 -15.42
N SER A 68 -9.22 4.69 -15.32
CA SER A 68 -10.57 5.02 -15.78
C SER A 68 -11.07 6.27 -15.05
N SER A 69 -11.70 7.18 -15.79
CA SER A 69 -12.23 8.45 -15.25
C SER A 69 -13.18 8.24 -14.05
N ARG A 70 -13.86 7.10 -13.99
CA ARG A 70 -14.71 6.70 -12.86
C ARG A 70 -13.96 6.59 -11.52
N PHE A 71 -12.67 6.28 -11.56
CA PHE A 71 -11.82 6.09 -10.39
C PHE A 71 -10.76 7.20 -10.24
N HIS A 72 -10.83 8.22 -11.10
CA HIS A 72 -9.89 9.34 -11.12
C HIS A 72 -10.40 10.50 -10.25
N TYR A 73 -10.19 10.39 -8.93
CA TYR A 73 -10.72 11.35 -7.94
C TYR A 73 -9.88 12.62 -7.76
N PHE A 74 -8.72 12.73 -8.43
CA PHE A 74 -7.81 13.87 -8.30
C PHE A 74 -7.83 14.75 -9.54
N PRO A 75 -7.59 16.07 -9.42
CA PRO A 75 -7.52 16.99 -10.56
C PRO A 75 -6.13 16.93 -11.24
N ILE A 76 -5.62 15.72 -11.47
CA ILE A 76 -4.34 15.47 -12.13
C ILE A 76 -4.64 15.09 -13.59
N PRO A 77 -3.85 15.49 -14.60
CA PRO A 77 -4.05 14.99 -15.96
C PRO A 77 -4.03 13.46 -15.97
N ALA A 78 -4.76 12.80 -16.88
CA ALA A 78 -4.82 11.35 -16.95
C ALA A 78 -3.42 10.72 -16.90
N THR A 79 -3.05 10.19 -15.74
CA THR A 79 -1.74 9.58 -15.51
C THR A 79 -1.84 8.10 -15.87
N LYS A 80 -0.87 7.63 -16.65
CA LYS A 80 -0.61 6.20 -16.77
C LYS A 80 -0.14 5.68 -15.40
N VAL A 81 -0.41 4.40 -15.14
CA VAL A 81 -0.03 3.76 -13.88
C VAL A 81 1.08 2.77 -14.18
N ASP A 82 2.22 2.85 -13.49
CA ASP A 82 3.30 1.88 -13.71
C ASP A 82 3.01 0.53 -13.06
N TYR A 83 2.33 0.51 -11.91
CA TYR A 83 2.05 -0.69 -11.14
C TYR A 83 0.69 -0.62 -10.45
N VAL A 84 0.00 -1.77 -10.40
CA VAL A 84 -1.20 -1.96 -9.59
C VAL A 84 -0.88 -2.92 -8.46
N LEU A 85 -1.27 -2.57 -7.24
CA LEU A 85 -1.29 -3.47 -6.09
C LEU A 85 -2.70 -4.00 -5.90
N TYR A 86 -2.84 -5.31 -5.72
CA TYR A 86 -4.14 -5.94 -5.51
C TYR A 86 -4.06 -7.03 -4.45
N LEU A 87 -5.20 -7.28 -3.82
CA LEU A 87 -5.35 -8.38 -2.89
C LEU A 87 -5.84 -9.60 -3.68
N ASP A 88 -5.05 -10.67 -3.70
CA ASP A 88 -5.56 -11.96 -4.13
C ASP A 88 -6.11 -12.66 -2.90
N ALA A 89 -7.44 -12.78 -2.85
CA ALA A 89 -8.10 -13.41 -1.71
C ALA A 89 -7.92 -14.93 -1.70
N GLY A 90 -7.24 -15.51 -2.71
CA GLY A 90 -7.08 -16.94 -2.87
C GLY A 90 -8.43 -17.59 -3.12
N ALA A 91 -8.65 -18.11 -4.34
CA ALA A 91 -9.78 -18.98 -4.58
C ALA A 91 -9.53 -20.35 -3.92
N GLU A 92 -9.61 -20.42 -2.59
CA GLU A 92 -10.18 -21.53 -1.81
C GLU A 92 -10.24 -21.10 -0.35
N ASP A 93 -11.44 -21.20 0.22
CA ASP A 93 -11.85 -20.97 1.60
C ASP A 93 -10.78 -20.58 2.65
N THR A 94 -11.02 -19.41 3.26
CA THR A 94 -10.63 -18.98 4.62
C THR A 94 -9.28 -18.24 4.73
N LEU A 95 -9.27 -16.90 4.83
CA LEU A 95 -9.34 -16.24 6.14
C LEU A 95 -9.93 -14.81 6.11
N TRP A 96 -11.07 -14.61 5.44
CA TRP A 96 -12.09 -13.75 6.06
C TRP A 96 -12.82 -14.65 7.05
N SER A 97 -12.57 -14.49 8.35
CA SER A 97 -13.65 -14.83 9.26
C SER A 97 -14.76 -13.84 8.92
N SER A 98 -15.72 -14.26 8.10
CA SER A 98 -17.05 -13.67 8.00
C SER A 98 -17.68 -13.85 9.39
N ARG A 99 -17.18 -13.12 10.38
CA ARG A 99 -17.90 -12.91 11.62
C ARG A 99 -19.06 -12.05 11.22
N GLN A 100 -20.24 -12.66 11.24
CA GLN A 100 -21.48 -11.96 11.03
C GLN A 100 -21.51 -10.75 11.96
N PHE A 101 -21.42 -9.56 11.37
CA PHE A 101 -21.36 -8.28 12.07
C PHE A 101 -22.66 -7.99 12.84
N GLY A 102 -23.73 -8.67 12.42
CA GLY A 102 -25.06 -8.75 12.99
C GLY A 102 -26.04 -9.21 11.91
N THR A 103 -27.33 -9.20 12.19
CA THR A 103 -28.38 -9.64 11.25
C THR A 103 -29.50 -8.60 11.18
N THR A 104 -30.19 -8.47 10.05
CA THR A 104 -31.42 -7.66 9.97
C THR A 104 -32.67 -8.44 10.37
N MET A 105 -32.51 -9.71 10.74
CA MET A 105 -33.60 -10.62 11.04
C MET A 105 -34.03 -10.56 12.51
N THR A 106 -33.22 -9.96 13.38
CA THR A 106 -33.56 -9.75 14.80
C THR A 106 -33.15 -8.35 15.26
N LEU A 107 -33.86 -7.81 16.25
CA LEU A 107 -33.54 -6.51 16.84
C LEU A 107 -32.11 -6.48 17.43
N ALA A 108 -31.71 -7.57 18.11
CA ALA A 108 -30.35 -7.72 18.63
C ALA A 108 -29.30 -7.71 17.50
N GLY A 109 -29.58 -8.39 16.39
CA GLY A 109 -28.73 -8.39 15.20
C GLY A 109 -28.56 -6.99 14.60
N VAL A 110 -29.64 -6.20 14.55
CA VAL A 110 -29.59 -4.83 14.04
C VAL A 110 -28.75 -3.94 14.96
N PHE A 111 -28.88 -4.09 16.28
CA PHE A 111 -28.03 -3.36 17.22
C PHE A 111 -26.54 -3.73 17.10
N GLN A 112 -26.21 -4.99 16.84
CA GLN A 112 -24.83 -5.41 16.57
C GLN A 112 -24.27 -4.72 15.32
N ILE A 113 -25.06 -4.65 14.24
CA ILE A 113 -24.68 -3.92 13.02
C ILE A 113 -24.40 -2.44 13.34
N ILE A 114 -25.31 -1.77 14.05
CA ILE A 114 -25.15 -0.35 14.42
C ILE A 114 -23.91 -0.13 15.28
N ALA A 115 -23.69 -0.98 16.29
CA ALA A 115 -22.54 -0.88 17.18
C ALA A 115 -21.21 -1.05 16.44
N GLY A 116 -21.14 -2.05 15.56
CA GLY A 116 -19.97 -2.28 14.74
C GLY A 116 -19.69 -1.12 13.77
N LEU A 117 -20.72 -0.60 13.09
CA LEU A 117 -20.53 0.52 12.15
C LEU A 117 -20.05 1.78 12.86
N ARG A 118 -20.55 2.04 14.08
CA ARG A 118 -20.07 3.14 14.92
C ARG A 118 -18.61 2.95 15.34
N ARG A 119 -18.21 1.73 15.70
CA ARG A 119 -16.82 1.40 16.05
C ARG A 119 -15.89 1.61 14.85
N LEU A 120 -16.30 1.16 13.67
CA LEU A 120 -15.54 1.33 12.43
C LEU A 120 -15.40 2.81 12.06
N ARG A 121 -16.50 3.57 12.03
CA ARG A 121 -16.48 5.02 11.78
C ARG A 121 -15.48 5.73 12.70
N ARG A 122 -15.51 5.41 13.99
CA ARG A 122 -14.61 6.00 14.98
C ARG A 122 -13.15 5.68 14.65
N TRP A 123 -12.84 4.40 14.44
CA TRP A 123 -11.50 3.96 14.08
C TRP A 123 -10.99 4.61 12.79
N SER A 124 -11.86 4.76 11.78
CA SER A 124 -11.51 5.40 10.52
C SER A 124 -11.06 6.85 10.72
N VAL A 125 -11.76 7.61 11.56
CA VAL A 125 -11.46 9.03 11.81
C VAL A 125 -10.29 9.21 12.77
N GLU A 126 -10.21 8.41 13.83
CA GLU A 126 -9.25 8.62 14.92
C GLU A 126 -7.91 7.93 14.69
N VAL A 127 -7.89 6.82 13.95
CA VAL A 127 -6.70 5.97 13.81
C VAL A 127 -6.25 5.89 12.36
N PHE A 128 -7.13 5.46 11.46
CA PHE A 128 -6.76 5.21 10.07
C PHE A 128 -6.41 6.50 9.34
N TRP A 129 -7.32 7.47 9.31
CA TRP A 129 -7.15 8.68 8.51
C TRP A 129 -5.94 9.54 8.93
N PRO A 130 -5.68 9.79 10.23
CA PRO A 130 -4.49 10.51 10.64
C PRO A 130 -3.19 9.79 10.25
N ARG A 131 -3.14 8.45 10.43
CA ARG A 131 -1.99 7.65 9.99
C ARG A 131 -1.81 7.68 8.48
N TYR A 132 -2.90 7.59 7.73
CA TYR A 132 -2.87 7.61 6.27
C TYR A 132 -2.35 8.96 5.76
N LYS A 133 -2.87 10.07 6.28
CA LYS A 133 -2.37 11.42 5.97
C LYS A 133 -0.87 11.56 6.26
N LYS A 134 -0.43 11.09 7.43
CA LYS A 134 0.96 11.17 7.87
C LYS A 134 1.91 10.30 7.04
N HIS A 135 1.59 9.02 6.88
CA HIS A 135 2.54 8.02 6.37
C HIS A 135 2.42 7.76 4.87
N VAL A 136 1.23 7.99 4.29
CA VAL A 136 0.98 7.73 2.86
C VAL A 136 0.94 9.03 2.08
N LEU A 137 0.22 10.04 2.56
CA LEU A 137 0.09 11.31 1.84
C LEU A 137 1.17 12.34 2.21
N HIS A 138 2.01 12.04 3.21
CA HIS A 138 3.02 12.96 3.78
C HIS A 138 2.46 14.35 4.17
N LEU A 139 1.15 14.43 4.45
CA LEU A 139 0.46 15.63 4.89
C LEU A 139 0.69 15.80 6.40
N HIS A 140 1.86 16.31 6.75
CA HIS A 140 2.13 16.87 8.06
C HIS A 140 1.89 18.37 8.04
N GLU A 141 1.18 18.89 9.05
CA GLU A 141 1.13 20.34 9.25
C GLU A 141 2.56 20.83 9.50
N VAL A 142 3.06 21.64 8.56
CA VAL A 142 4.27 22.44 8.76
C VAL A 142 3.89 23.49 9.80
N THR A 143 4.28 23.30 11.06
CA THR A 143 4.26 24.40 12.02
C THR A 143 5.30 25.42 11.58
N GLN A 144 4.87 26.41 10.79
CA GLN A 144 5.60 27.66 10.65
C GLN A 144 5.61 28.33 12.03
N VAL A 145 6.75 28.25 12.71
CA VAL A 145 7.09 29.18 13.77
C VAL A 145 7.93 30.26 13.11
N GLU A 146 7.29 31.31 12.61
CA GLU A 146 7.97 32.56 12.26
C GLU A 146 7.66 33.65 13.30
N SER A 147 8.74 34.06 13.96
CA SER A 147 9.12 35.42 14.38
C SER A 147 8.17 36.27 15.24
N GLY A 148 8.65 36.63 16.43
CA GLY A 148 8.12 37.77 17.20
C GLY A 148 8.99 38.16 18.41
N SER A 149 9.84 39.17 18.21
CA SER A 149 10.43 40.10 19.20
C SER A 149 11.56 39.63 20.13
N ARG A 150 12.78 40.11 19.83
CA ARG A 150 13.38 41.28 20.52
C ARG A 150 14.39 41.97 19.63
#